data_AF-A0A662BUR9-F1
#
_entry.id   AF-A0A662BUR9-F1
#
_cell.length_a   1.000
_cell.length_b   1.000
_cell.length_c   1.000
_cell.angle_alpha   90.00
_cell.angle_beta   90.00
_cell.angle_gamma   90.00
#
_symmetry.space_group_name_H-M   'P 1'
#
loop_
_entity.id
_entity.type
_entity.pdbx_description
1 polymer ?
#
loop_
_entity_poly.entity_id
_entity_poly.type
_entity_poly.pdbx_seq_one_letter_code
_entity_poly.pdbx_strand_id
1 'polypeptide(L)'
;MGLILRVDVDKPYGRNTILQKVTSKLREDYWFPAISCLGYLKPAESLIEYCNLNGIQGVFYFRNCTLPDKKILSLLKEGNHQIGFHAENTRSLNAFNDELERFRTRLSGTEISSFTKHGSGDIKLGKNHYAPYEPELYKKWSVESGLRYFLGNEIIGSPDDISTDKDFYPTMFWIHNEYRMETFNKLEDVIHYAKTLDIPIIIHPANFIANNFVNSEFKKLVSMAKDASISWKLIS
;
A
#
# COMPACT_ATOMS: atom_id res chain seq x y z
N MET A 1 -14.84 -9.38 11.96
CA MET A 1 -14.01 -8.16 11.87
C MET A 1 -12.58 -8.59 11.81
N GLY A 2 -11.67 -7.72 11.39
CA GLY A 2 -10.29 -8.14 11.21
C GLY A 2 -9.36 -7.04 10.74
N LEU A 3 -8.21 -7.47 10.24
CA LEU A 3 -7.18 -6.57 9.72
C LEU A 3 -7.25 -6.55 8.20
N ILE A 4 -7.16 -5.35 7.62
CA ILE A 4 -7.09 -5.16 6.17
C ILE A 4 -5.68 -4.69 5.84
N LEU A 5 -4.91 -5.51 5.13
CA LEU A 5 -3.55 -5.13 4.75
C LEU A 5 -3.55 -4.30 3.47
N ARG A 6 -3.05 -3.07 3.57
CA ARG A 6 -2.65 -2.21 2.46
C ARG A 6 -1.14 -2.16 2.34
N VAL A 7 -0.64 -2.44 1.14
CA VAL A 7 0.79 -2.37 0.85
C VAL A 7 1.05 -1.37 -0.26
N ASP A 8 1.74 -0.27 0.06
CA ASP A 8 2.10 0.75 -0.92
C ASP A 8 3.52 0.47 -1.45
N VAL A 9 3.60 0.02 -2.70
CA VAL A 9 4.85 -0.39 -3.35
C VAL A 9 5.51 0.83 -4.00
N ASP A 10 6.09 1.68 -3.16
CA ASP A 10 6.60 2.99 -3.60
C ASP A 10 7.96 2.97 -4.27
N LYS A 11 8.86 2.11 -3.79
CA LYS A 11 10.29 2.12 -4.18
C LYS A 11 10.63 0.90 -5.02
N PRO A 12 10.99 1.06 -6.31
CA PRO A 12 11.24 -0.07 -7.20
C PRO A 12 12.48 -0.88 -6.81
N TYR A 13 13.50 -0.28 -6.18
CA TYR A 13 14.71 -1.00 -5.76
C TYR A 13 14.90 -1.03 -4.24
N GLY A 14 13.97 -0.45 -3.47
CA GLY A 14 14.08 -0.31 -2.02
C GLY A 14 14.86 0.93 -1.58
N ARG A 15 15.25 0.96 -0.30
CA ARG A 15 15.92 2.12 0.31
C ARG A 15 17.01 1.78 1.33
N ASN A 16 17.45 0.52 1.40
CA ASN A 16 18.39 0.07 2.42
C ASN A 16 19.81 0.61 2.15
N THR A 17 20.22 0.64 0.89
CA THR A 17 21.55 1.14 0.48
C THR A 17 21.45 2.42 -0.35
N ILE A 18 22.56 3.15 -0.46
CA ILE A 18 22.65 4.34 -1.32
C ILE A 18 22.35 3.98 -2.78
N LEU A 19 22.88 2.86 -3.27
CA LEU A 19 22.62 2.38 -4.62
C LEU A 19 21.12 2.20 -4.86
N GLN A 20 20.41 1.53 -3.95
CA GLN A 20 18.96 1.32 -4.05
C GLN A 20 18.17 2.63 -4.03
N LYS A 21 18.59 3.60 -3.21
CA LYS A 21 17.95 4.93 -3.17
C LYS A 21 18.12 5.65 -4.52
N VAL A 22 19.33 5.63 -5.07
CA VAL A 22 19.64 6.27 -6.37
C VAL A 22 18.90 5.58 -7.51
N THR A 23 18.97 4.25 -7.63
CA THR A 23 18.28 3.52 -8.70
C THR A 23 16.77 3.62 -8.57
N SER A 24 16.23 3.66 -7.34
CA SER A 24 14.81 3.95 -7.13
C SER A 24 14.44 5.32 -7.65
N LYS A 25 15.20 6.36 -7.31
CA LYS A 25 14.93 7.73 -7.78
C LYS A 25 15.03 7.85 -9.30
N LEU A 26 16.02 7.20 -9.92
CA LEU A 26 16.18 7.16 -11.38
C LEU A 26 14.98 6.47 -12.06
N ARG A 27 14.46 5.38 -11.50
CA ARG A 27 13.27 4.70 -12.03
C ARG A 27 12.01 5.56 -11.88
N GLU A 28 11.83 6.18 -10.71
CA GLU A 28 10.69 7.04 -10.39
C GLU A 28 10.60 8.24 -11.34
N ASP A 29 11.71 8.94 -11.57
CA ASP A 29 11.69 10.21 -12.32
C ASP A 29 11.97 10.05 -13.83
N TYR A 30 12.68 8.99 -14.22
CA TYR A 30 13.22 8.83 -15.58
C TYR A 30 12.99 7.45 -16.20
N TRP A 31 12.16 6.59 -15.59
CA TRP A 31 11.83 5.27 -16.14
C TRP A 31 13.04 4.35 -16.37
N PHE A 32 14.13 4.53 -15.61
CA PHE A 32 15.31 3.65 -15.63
C PHE A 32 14.90 2.17 -15.72
N PRO A 33 15.52 1.28 -16.52
CA PRO A 33 14.98 -0.07 -16.74
C PRO A 33 14.73 -0.88 -15.46
N ALA A 34 13.78 -1.82 -15.50
CA ALA A 34 13.50 -2.76 -14.40
C ALA A 34 14.49 -3.93 -14.46
N ILE A 35 15.60 -3.83 -13.73
CA ILE A 35 16.71 -4.78 -13.80
C ILE A 35 16.72 -5.66 -12.55
N SER A 36 16.37 -6.93 -12.70
CA SER A 36 16.27 -7.87 -11.58
C SER A 36 17.59 -8.06 -10.81
N CYS A 37 18.74 -8.00 -11.49
CA CYS A 37 20.05 -8.14 -10.82
C CYS A 37 20.39 -6.96 -9.89
N LEU A 38 19.82 -5.77 -10.14
CA LEU A 38 19.92 -4.62 -9.23
C LEU A 38 18.89 -4.66 -8.10
N GLY A 39 18.04 -5.69 -8.08
CA GLY A 39 17.04 -5.90 -7.04
C GLY A 39 15.70 -5.23 -7.29
N TYR A 40 15.29 -5.08 -8.56
CA TYR A 40 13.95 -4.59 -8.89
C TYR A 40 12.89 -5.42 -8.16
N LEU A 41 12.04 -4.74 -7.41
CA LEU A 41 10.95 -5.25 -6.57
C LEU A 41 11.32 -6.29 -5.50
N LYS A 42 12.62 -6.50 -5.20
CA LYS A 42 13.04 -7.41 -4.12
C LYS A 42 12.37 -7.14 -2.76
N PRO A 43 12.20 -5.87 -2.30
CA PRO A 43 11.50 -5.64 -1.04
C PRO A 43 10.02 -6.04 -1.08
N ALA A 44 9.35 -5.85 -2.22
CA ALA A 44 7.97 -6.28 -2.41
C ALA A 44 7.88 -7.81 -2.42
N GLU A 45 8.77 -8.48 -3.16
CA GLU A 45 8.91 -9.95 -3.16
C GLU A 45 9.00 -10.50 -1.74
N SER A 46 9.96 -10.02 -0.93
CA SER A 46 10.16 -10.52 0.43
C SER A 46 8.96 -10.28 1.36
N LEU A 47 8.22 -9.18 1.19
CA LEU A 47 7.01 -8.93 1.97
C LEU A 47 5.86 -9.86 1.52
N ILE A 48 5.69 -10.07 0.21
CA ILE A 48 4.66 -10.98 -0.32
C ILE A 48 4.93 -12.41 0.15
N GLU A 49 6.17 -12.89 0.04
CA GLU A 49 6.57 -14.21 0.52
C GLU A 49 6.27 -14.37 2.02
N TYR A 50 6.59 -13.36 2.83
CA TYR A 50 6.24 -13.37 4.25
C TYR A 50 4.73 -13.42 4.49
N CYS A 51 3.94 -12.65 3.73
CA CYS A 51 2.48 -12.69 3.80
C CYS A 51 1.92 -14.06 3.42
N ASN A 52 2.37 -14.65 2.30
CA ASN A 52 1.98 -15.98 1.83
C ASN A 52 2.26 -17.04 2.89
N LEU A 53 3.47 -17.03 3.46
CA LEU A 53 3.88 -17.97 4.51
C LEU A 53 3.02 -17.90 5.78
N ASN A 54 2.41 -16.74 6.05
CA ASN A 54 1.58 -16.50 7.23
C ASN A 54 0.08 -16.48 6.93
N GLY A 55 -0.34 -16.81 5.70
CA GLY A 55 -1.74 -16.81 5.29
C GLY A 55 -2.39 -15.42 5.34
N ILE A 56 -1.61 -14.36 5.14
CA ILE A 56 -2.08 -12.97 5.18
C ILE A 56 -2.48 -12.55 3.78
N GLN A 57 -3.73 -12.14 3.60
CA GLN A 57 -4.21 -11.51 2.37
C GLN A 57 -4.10 -9.99 2.47
N GLY A 58 -4.03 -9.32 1.32
CA GLY A 58 -3.88 -7.87 1.26
C GLY A 58 -3.97 -7.32 -0.16
N VAL A 59 -4.06 -5.99 -0.25
CA VAL A 59 -4.06 -5.25 -1.51
C VAL A 59 -2.71 -4.56 -1.69
N PHE A 60 -2.03 -4.89 -2.80
CA PHE A 60 -0.73 -4.33 -3.14
C PHE A 60 -0.91 -3.25 -4.21
N TYR A 61 -0.67 -2.01 -3.82
CA TYR A 61 -0.81 -0.83 -4.67
C TYR A 61 0.52 -0.51 -5.33
N PHE A 62 0.55 -0.63 -6.65
CA PHE A 62 1.74 -0.35 -7.45
C PHE A 62 1.61 0.95 -8.21
N ARG A 63 2.73 1.67 -8.31
CA ARG A 63 2.88 2.82 -9.17
C ARG A 63 3.24 2.36 -10.57
N ASN A 64 3.09 3.27 -11.54
CA ASN A 64 3.60 3.06 -12.89
C ASN A 64 5.12 2.73 -12.92
N CYS A 65 5.92 3.31 -12.02
CA CYS A 65 7.36 3.02 -11.92
C CYS A 65 7.70 1.70 -11.19
N THR A 66 6.74 1.12 -10.45
CA THR A 66 6.89 -0.11 -9.67
C THR A 66 6.03 -1.26 -10.18
N LEU A 67 5.63 -1.23 -11.45
CA LEU A 67 4.81 -2.28 -12.08
C LEU A 67 5.34 -3.69 -11.75
N PRO A 68 4.46 -4.60 -11.29
CA PRO A 68 4.86 -5.96 -10.95
C PRO A 68 5.31 -6.71 -12.20
N ASP A 69 6.38 -7.49 -12.07
CA ASP A 69 6.81 -8.42 -13.10
C ASP A 69 6.07 -9.77 -12.97
N LYS A 70 6.36 -10.71 -13.88
CA LYS A 70 5.73 -12.04 -13.88
C LYS A 70 5.93 -12.80 -12.57
N LYS A 71 7.08 -12.61 -11.90
CA LYS A 71 7.38 -13.28 -10.64
C LYS A 71 6.50 -12.72 -9.53
N ILE A 72 6.43 -11.40 -9.40
CA ILE A 72 5.58 -10.72 -8.43
C ILE A 72 4.10 -11.07 -8.66
N LEU A 73 3.62 -11.06 -9.91
CA LEU A 73 2.25 -11.46 -10.24
C LEU A 73 1.94 -12.90 -9.81
N SER A 74 2.88 -13.83 -10.00
CA SER A 74 2.72 -15.21 -9.56
C SER A 74 2.59 -15.33 -8.04
N LEU A 75 3.45 -14.63 -7.29
CA LEU A 75 3.44 -14.63 -5.83
C LEU A 75 2.14 -14.01 -5.27
N LEU A 76 1.69 -12.92 -5.88
CA LEU A 76 0.42 -12.28 -5.51
C LEU A 76 -0.76 -13.23 -5.71
N LYS A 77 -0.79 -13.95 -6.84
CA LYS A 77 -1.83 -14.94 -7.14
C LYS A 77 -1.80 -16.11 -6.15
N GLU A 78 -0.61 -16.61 -5.79
CA GLU A 78 -0.44 -17.69 -4.82
C GLU A 78 -1.04 -17.33 -3.44
N GLY A 79 -0.81 -16.10 -2.97
CA GLY A 79 -1.36 -15.60 -1.72
C GLY A 79 -2.81 -15.12 -1.77
N ASN A 80 -3.47 -15.21 -2.93
CA ASN A 80 -4.78 -14.60 -3.18
C ASN A 80 -4.81 -13.10 -2.81
N HIS A 81 -3.76 -12.38 -3.18
CA HIS A 81 -3.64 -10.94 -3.02
C HIS A 81 -4.36 -10.20 -4.15
N GLN A 82 -4.86 -9.00 -3.83
CA GLN A 82 -5.39 -8.08 -4.83
C GLN A 82 -4.31 -7.11 -5.31
N ILE A 83 -4.42 -6.70 -6.57
CA ILE A 83 -3.57 -5.67 -7.16
C ILE A 83 -4.35 -4.37 -7.21
N GLY A 84 -3.73 -3.30 -6.76
CA GLY A 84 -4.26 -1.95 -6.80
C GLY A 84 -3.34 -1.00 -7.56
N PHE A 85 -3.92 0.11 -8.02
CA PHE A 85 -3.19 1.20 -8.67
C PHE A 85 -2.83 2.29 -7.64
N HIS A 86 -1.56 2.66 -7.53
CA HIS A 86 -1.09 3.72 -6.65
C HIS A 86 -0.85 5.00 -7.48
N ALA A 87 -1.85 5.87 -7.52
CA ALA A 87 -1.89 7.05 -8.37
C ALA A 87 -0.87 8.10 -7.93
N GLU A 88 -0.06 8.61 -8.85
CA GLU A 88 0.99 9.60 -8.55
C GLU A 88 0.61 11.00 -9.04
N ASN A 89 0.07 11.09 -10.26
CA ASN A 89 -0.32 12.34 -10.90
C ASN A 89 -1.84 12.51 -10.87
N THR A 90 -2.33 13.11 -9.79
CA THR A 90 -3.75 13.41 -9.59
C THR A 90 -4.07 14.90 -9.75
N ARG A 91 -3.35 15.63 -10.62
CA ARG A 91 -3.61 17.06 -10.91
C ARG A 91 -4.97 17.32 -11.55
N SER A 92 -5.49 16.33 -12.26
CA SER A 92 -6.79 16.36 -12.92
C SER A 92 -7.26 14.95 -13.21
N LEU A 93 -8.56 14.79 -13.48
CA LEU A 93 -9.14 13.51 -13.90
C LEU A 93 -8.43 12.94 -15.14
N ASN A 94 -8.11 13.79 -16.12
CA ASN A 94 -7.41 13.35 -17.32
C ASN A 94 -6.02 12.79 -16.99
N ALA A 95 -5.26 13.48 -16.13
CA ALA A 95 -3.94 13.00 -15.71
C ALA A 95 -4.02 11.66 -14.94
N PHE A 96 -5.02 11.52 -14.08
CA PHE A 96 -5.31 10.26 -13.38
C PHE A 96 -5.66 9.14 -14.36
N ASN A 97 -6.58 9.38 -15.29
CA ASN A 97 -6.99 8.40 -16.30
C ASN A 97 -5.83 8.00 -17.22
N ASP A 98 -4.98 8.94 -17.61
CA ASP A 98 -3.79 8.67 -18.42
C ASP A 98 -2.76 7.80 -17.67
N GLU A 99 -2.61 7.97 -16.35
CA GLU A 99 -1.79 7.06 -15.54
C GLU A 99 -2.43 5.68 -15.38
N LEU A 100 -3.73 5.63 -15.10
CA LEU A 100 -4.47 4.39 -14.92
C LEU A 100 -4.50 3.56 -16.20
N GLU A 101 -4.69 4.18 -17.35
CA GLU A 101 -4.73 3.47 -18.63
C GLU A 101 -3.36 2.88 -19.00
N ARG A 102 -2.28 3.63 -18.76
CA ARG A 102 -0.91 3.10 -18.91
C ARG A 102 -0.66 1.91 -17.98
N PHE A 103 -1.17 1.97 -16.76
CA PHE A 103 -1.05 0.90 -15.78
C PHE A 103 -1.82 -0.35 -16.24
N ARG A 104 -3.09 -0.19 -16.65
CA ARG A 104 -3.95 -1.27 -17.18
C ARG A 104 -3.37 -1.91 -18.43
N THR A 105 -2.93 -1.11 -19.40
CA THR A 105 -2.32 -1.59 -20.64
C THR A 105 -1.12 -2.49 -20.36
N ARG A 106 -0.26 -2.13 -19.39
CA ARG A 106 0.93 -2.92 -19.05
C ARG A 106 0.64 -4.15 -18.21
N LEU A 107 -0.50 -4.19 -17.53
CA LEU A 107 -0.97 -5.34 -16.76
C LEU A 107 -2.17 -6.02 -17.46
N SER A 108 -2.21 -5.96 -18.79
CA SER A 108 -3.30 -6.56 -19.58
C SER A 108 -3.57 -8.01 -19.17
N GLY A 109 -4.85 -8.34 -18.93
CA GLY A 109 -5.29 -9.63 -18.42
C GLY A 109 -5.21 -9.79 -16.89
N THR A 110 -4.78 -8.77 -16.16
CA THR A 110 -4.77 -8.74 -14.69
C THR A 110 -5.87 -7.81 -14.19
N GLU A 111 -6.67 -8.29 -13.23
CA GLU A 111 -7.70 -7.47 -12.59
C GLU A 111 -7.07 -6.44 -11.67
N ILE A 112 -7.45 -5.17 -11.85
CA ILE A 112 -7.07 -4.07 -10.96
C ILE A 112 -8.28 -3.78 -10.07
N SER A 113 -8.15 -4.09 -8.79
CA SER A 113 -9.27 -4.08 -7.83
C SER A 113 -9.72 -2.68 -7.41
N SER A 114 -8.75 -1.78 -7.24
CA SER A 114 -8.95 -0.48 -6.59
C SER A 114 -7.75 0.44 -6.86
N PHE A 115 -7.84 1.70 -6.41
CA PHE A 115 -6.70 2.60 -6.36
C PHE A 115 -6.52 3.30 -5.02
N THR A 116 -5.34 3.86 -4.81
CA THR A 116 -4.99 4.76 -3.71
C THR A 116 -4.16 5.93 -4.23
N LYS A 117 -4.02 6.99 -3.43
CA LYS A 117 -3.18 8.15 -3.76
C LYS A 117 -1.78 7.98 -3.15
N HIS A 118 -0.74 8.10 -3.97
CA HIS A 118 0.66 8.10 -3.52
C HIS A 118 0.99 9.39 -2.77
N GLY A 119 1.30 9.28 -1.48
CA GLY A 119 1.65 10.41 -0.62
C GLY A 119 0.46 11.32 -0.28
N SER A 120 0.60 12.03 0.84
CA SER A 120 -0.30 13.08 1.31
C SER A 120 0.52 14.24 1.89
N GLY A 121 0.03 15.46 1.73
CA GLY A 121 0.66 16.68 2.25
C GLY A 121 1.34 17.54 1.17
N ASP A 122 2.31 18.35 1.58
CA ASP A 122 2.88 19.42 0.74
C ASP A 122 4.19 19.02 0.03
N ILE A 123 4.74 17.84 0.33
CA ILE A 123 6.07 17.45 -0.14
C ILE A 123 5.97 16.76 -1.51
N LYS A 124 6.65 17.34 -2.50
CA LYS A 124 6.83 16.72 -3.82
C LYS A 124 7.90 15.62 -3.77
N LEU A 125 7.48 14.36 -3.79
CA LEU A 125 8.34 13.18 -3.70
C LEU A 125 8.97 12.72 -5.04
N GLY A 126 8.38 13.14 -6.16
CA GLY A 126 8.77 12.71 -7.51
C GLY A 126 8.47 13.76 -8.57
N LYS A 127 9.06 13.61 -9.76
CA LYS A 127 8.82 14.52 -10.89
C LYS A 127 7.33 14.62 -11.22
N ASN A 128 6.63 13.49 -11.21
CA ASN A 128 5.22 13.37 -11.59
C ASN A 128 4.26 13.51 -10.41
N HIS A 129 4.77 13.44 -9.16
CA HIS A 129 3.97 13.53 -7.96
C HIS A 129 3.15 14.84 -7.89
N TYR A 130 1.86 14.68 -7.67
CA TYR A 130 0.96 15.75 -7.22
C TYR A 130 0.73 15.59 -5.73
N ALA A 131 1.23 16.52 -4.92
CA ALA A 131 1.27 16.37 -3.46
C ALA A 131 -0.11 16.43 -2.77
N PRO A 132 -1.05 17.32 -3.18
CA PRO A 132 -2.34 17.45 -2.50
C PRO A 132 -3.12 16.15 -2.36
N TYR A 133 -3.76 15.99 -1.20
CA TYR A 133 -4.63 14.87 -0.88
C TYR A 133 -6.08 15.37 -0.86
N GLU A 134 -6.87 14.92 -1.85
CA GLU A 134 -8.22 15.43 -2.12
C GLU A 134 -9.21 14.24 -2.18
N PRO A 135 -9.50 13.58 -1.04
CA PRO A 135 -10.26 12.31 -1.01
C PRO A 135 -11.65 12.40 -1.66
N GLU A 136 -12.34 13.53 -1.54
CA GLU A 136 -13.65 13.72 -2.16
C GLU A 136 -13.59 13.74 -3.70
N LEU A 137 -12.51 14.27 -4.29
CA LEU A 137 -12.28 14.16 -5.73
C LEU A 137 -12.01 12.70 -6.13
N TYR A 138 -11.23 11.99 -5.32
CA TYR A 138 -10.89 10.59 -5.59
C TYR A 138 -12.11 9.67 -5.48
N LYS A 139 -13.02 9.92 -4.53
CA LYS A 139 -14.33 9.24 -4.48
C LYS A 139 -15.13 9.47 -5.76
N LYS A 140 -15.21 10.72 -6.25
CA LYS A 140 -15.87 11.03 -7.53
C LYS A 140 -15.21 10.30 -8.71
N TRP A 141 -13.89 10.32 -8.80
CA TRP A 141 -13.17 9.65 -9.90
C TRP A 141 -13.28 8.13 -9.84
N SER A 142 -13.51 7.55 -8.66
CA SER A 142 -13.76 6.11 -8.52
C SER A 142 -15.00 5.67 -9.30
N VAL A 143 -16.07 6.48 -9.24
CA VAL A 143 -17.31 6.28 -10.00
C VAL A 143 -17.06 6.46 -11.50
N GLU A 144 -16.36 7.53 -11.89
CA GLU A 144 -16.13 7.85 -13.31
C GLU A 144 -15.19 6.85 -14.02
N SER A 145 -14.18 6.35 -13.32
CA SER A 145 -13.19 5.39 -13.86
C SER A 145 -13.62 3.91 -13.72
N GLY A 146 -14.71 3.66 -12.99
CA GLY A 146 -15.17 2.33 -12.62
C GLY A 146 -14.18 1.56 -11.73
N LEU A 147 -13.27 2.25 -11.04
CA LEU A 147 -12.25 1.65 -10.19
C LEU A 147 -12.45 2.10 -8.75
N ARG A 148 -12.56 1.15 -7.83
CA ARG A 148 -12.95 1.44 -6.43
C ARG A 148 -11.87 2.23 -5.67
N TYR A 149 -12.30 3.10 -4.75
CA TYR A 149 -11.43 3.88 -3.86
C TYR A 149 -11.81 3.63 -2.39
N PHE A 150 -11.21 2.61 -1.78
CA PHE A 150 -11.60 2.16 -0.43
C PHE A 150 -10.71 2.66 0.70
N LEU A 151 -9.49 3.12 0.40
CA LEU A 151 -8.46 3.37 1.41
C LEU A 151 -7.89 4.78 1.26
N GLY A 152 -8.04 5.59 2.31
CA GLY A 152 -7.56 6.97 2.42
C GLY A 152 -6.08 7.07 2.74
N ASN A 153 -5.57 8.21 3.21
CA ASN A 153 -4.17 8.34 3.64
C ASN A 153 -4.05 8.86 5.08
N GLU A 154 -5.18 8.99 5.77
CA GLU A 154 -5.22 9.60 7.09
C GLU A 154 -4.74 8.60 8.15
N ILE A 155 -4.41 9.12 9.31
CA ILE A 155 -3.87 8.34 10.43
C ILE A 155 -5.00 8.14 11.44
N ILE A 156 -5.15 6.92 11.95
CA ILE A 156 -6.04 6.68 13.10
C ILE A 156 -5.47 7.44 14.30
N GLY A 157 -6.18 8.47 14.74
CA GLY A 157 -5.88 9.22 15.95
C GLY A 157 -6.54 8.61 17.18
N SER A 158 -7.76 8.13 17.03
CA SER A 158 -8.55 7.52 18.10
C SER A 158 -9.39 6.36 17.56
N PRO A 159 -9.94 5.51 18.44
CA PRO A 159 -10.87 4.46 18.04
C PRO A 159 -12.12 4.99 17.31
N ASP A 160 -12.56 6.22 17.62
CA ASP A 160 -13.72 6.85 17.00
C ASP A 160 -13.46 7.26 15.54
N ASP A 161 -12.20 7.35 15.13
CA ASP A 161 -11.81 7.65 13.75
C ASP A 161 -11.94 6.41 12.83
N ILE A 162 -12.04 5.21 13.42
CA ILE A 162 -12.11 3.95 12.68
C ILE A 162 -13.49 3.86 12.01
N SER A 163 -13.51 4.11 10.70
CA SER A 163 -14.72 4.05 9.90
C SER A 163 -15.44 2.71 10.01
N THR A 164 -16.74 2.77 10.25
CA THR A 164 -17.67 1.64 10.09
C THR A 164 -18.24 1.54 8.68
N ASP A 165 -17.95 2.53 7.83
CA ASP A 165 -18.33 2.53 6.42
C ASP A 165 -17.41 1.56 5.66
N LYS A 166 -18.02 0.51 5.09
CA LYS A 166 -17.30 -0.50 4.33
C LYS A 166 -16.91 -0.02 2.94
N ASP A 167 -17.50 1.09 2.47
CA ASP A 167 -17.23 1.67 1.17
C ASP A 167 -16.00 2.60 1.19
N PHE A 168 -15.58 3.08 2.37
CA PHE A 168 -14.37 3.89 2.49
C PHE A 168 -13.81 3.93 3.92
N TYR A 169 -12.52 3.60 4.02
CA TYR A 169 -11.72 3.77 5.23
C TYR A 169 -10.75 4.95 5.05
N PRO A 170 -11.05 6.15 5.60
CA PRO A 170 -10.19 7.32 5.47
C PRO A 170 -8.85 7.15 6.20
N THR A 171 -8.90 6.53 7.37
CA THR A 171 -7.79 6.40 8.30
C THR A 171 -7.20 5.00 8.32
N MET A 172 -5.88 4.89 8.46
CA MET A 172 -5.19 3.63 8.66
C MET A 172 -4.25 3.67 9.86
N PHE A 173 -3.96 2.49 10.40
CA PHE A 173 -2.86 2.32 11.32
C PHE A 173 -1.55 2.08 10.56
N TRP A 174 -0.57 2.95 10.81
CA TRP A 174 0.73 2.87 10.16
C TRP A 174 1.68 1.99 10.98
N ILE A 175 2.26 0.97 10.35
CA ILE A 175 3.28 0.15 11.04
C ILE A 175 4.51 0.98 11.44
N HIS A 176 4.83 2.04 10.69
CA HIS A 176 5.92 2.94 11.04
C HIS A 176 5.51 3.87 12.19
N ASN A 177 6.26 3.88 13.28
CA ASN A 177 5.93 4.64 14.51
C ASN A 177 5.78 6.15 14.30
N GLU A 178 6.60 6.75 13.44
CA GLU A 178 6.58 8.20 13.17
C GLU A 178 5.24 8.73 12.66
N TYR A 179 4.37 7.85 12.12
CA TYR A 179 3.03 8.22 11.65
C TYR A 179 1.93 7.77 12.62
N ARG A 180 2.26 7.31 13.83
CA ARG A 180 1.24 6.93 14.82
C ARG A 180 0.94 8.11 15.73
N MET A 181 -0.34 8.35 15.99
CA MET A 181 -0.77 9.35 16.98
C MET A 181 -0.58 8.79 18.39
N GLU A 182 -0.22 9.64 19.35
CA GLU A 182 0.05 9.22 20.73
C GLU A 182 -1.13 8.47 21.37
N THR A 183 -2.34 8.87 21.02
CA THR A 183 -3.62 8.30 21.47
C THR A 183 -3.97 6.94 20.87
N PHE A 184 -3.30 6.52 19.79
CA PHE A 184 -3.52 5.22 19.13
C PHE A 184 -2.20 4.71 18.51
N ASN A 185 -1.20 4.43 19.35
CA ASN A 185 0.15 4.05 18.89
C ASN A 185 0.54 2.59 19.14
N LYS A 186 -0.29 1.80 19.84
CA LYS A 186 0.05 0.44 20.27
C LYS A 186 -0.61 -0.63 19.39
N LEU A 187 0.11 -1.75 19.19
CA LEU A 187 -0.46 -2.90 18.49
C LEU A 187 -1.55 -3.58 19.31
N GLU A 188 -1.47 -3.48 20.64
CA GLU A 188 -2.46 -4.02 21.56
C GLU A 188 -3.83 -3.35 21.35
N ASP A 189 -3.85 -2.04 21.06
CA ASP A 189 -5.09 -1.31 20.73
C ASP A 189 -5.64 -1.80 19.38
N VAL A 190 -4.78 -1.93 18.36
CA VAL A 190 -5.16 -2.51 17.06
C VAL A 190 -5.82 -3.88 17.24
N ILE A 191 -5.21 -4.77 18.03
CA ILE A 191 -5.73 -6.12 18.27
C ILE A 191 -7.02 -6.09 19.10
N HIS A 192 -7.15 -5.18 20.05
CA HIS A 192 -8.37 -5.01 20.83
C HIS A 192 -9.55 -4.62 19.93
N TYR A 193 -9.38 -3.57 19.12
CA TYR A 193 -10.45 -3.03 18.27
C TYR A 193 -10.71 -3.89 17.03
N ALA A 194 -9.72 -4.63 16.51
CA ALA A 194 -9.92 -5.51 15.36
C ALA A 194 -10.88 -6.69 15.63
N LYS A 195 -11.25 -6.93 16.90
CA LYS A 195 -12.30 -7.89 17.27
C LYS A 195 -13.70 -7.42 16.87
N THR A 196 -13.93 -6.10 16.84
CA THR A 196 -15.25 -5.49 16.62
C THR A 196 -15.30 -4.53 15.45
N LEU A 197 -14.15 -4.11 14.92
CA LEU A 197 -14.02 -3.19 13.79
C LEU A 197 -13.00 -3.73 12.77
N ASP A 198 -13.16 -3.35 11.51
CA ASP A 198 -12.14 -3.63 10.50
C ASP A 198 -11.09 -2.53 10.53
N ILE A 199 -9.82 -2.91 10.71
CA ILE A 199 -8.73 -1.94 10.84
C ILE A 199 -7.79 -2.04 9.64
N PRO A 200 -7.73 -1.01 8.78
CA PRO A 200 -6.72 -0.92 7.74
C PRO A 200 -5.33 -0.72 8.34
N ILE A 201 -4.39 -1.55 7.88
CA ILE A 201 -2.99 -1.53 8.25
C ILE A 201 -2.19 -1.14 7.01
N ILE A 202 -1.38 -0.10 7.08
CA ILE A 202 -0.50 0.32 5.99
C ILE A 202 0.97 0.00 6.28
N ILE A 203 1.63 -0.57 5.28
CA ILE A 203 3.07 -0.83 5.27
C ILE A 203 3.66 -0.59 3.88
N HIS A 204 4.93 -0.18 3.86
CA HIS A 204 5.71 -0.03 2.63
C HIS A 204 6.78 -1.13 2.58
N PRO A 205 6.90 -1.92 1.50
CA PRO A 205 7.87 -3.01 1.43
C PRO A 205 9.32 -2.54 1.61
N ALA A 206 9.63 -1.34 1.10
CA ALA A 206 10.95 -0.72 1.27
C ALA A 206 11.31 -0.51 2.75
N ASN A 207 10.32 -0.22 3.60
CA ASN A 207 10.50 -0.07 5.04
C ASN A 207 10.55 -1.42 5.76
N PHE A 208 9.78 -2.41 5.30
CA PHE A 208 9.83 -3.76 5.86
C PHE A 208 11.24 -4.36 5.83
N ILE A 209 12.04 -4.04 4.80
CA ILE A 209 13.43 -4.48 4.69
C ILE A 209 14.43 -3.51 5.34
N ALA A 210 14.25 -2.21 5.16
CA ALA A 210 15.25 -1.22 5.56
C ALA A 210 15.11 -0.72 7.01
N ASN A 211 13.97 -0.96 7.67
CA ASN A 211 13.71 -0.50 9.03
C ASN A 211 13.37 -1.69 9.94
N ASN A 212 14.30 -2.01 10.85
CA ASN A 212 14.16 -3.10 11.81
C ASN A 212 12.91 -2.97 12.67
N PHE A 213 12.55 -1.76 13.08
CA PHE A 213 11.34 -1.51 13.87
C PHE A 213 10.09 -1.88 13.06
N VAL A 214 9.99 -1.44 11.80
CA VAL A 214 8.85 -1.78 10.93
C VAL A 214 8.77 -3.28 10.70
N ASN A 215 9.92 -3.94 10.49
CA ASN A 215 9.97 -5.39 10.33
C ASN A 215 9.46 -6.12 11.59
N SER A 216 10.00 -5.76 12.76
CA SER A 216 9.64 -6.41 14.03
C SER A 216 8.19 -6.13 14.42
N GLU A 217 7.70 -4.91 14.23
CA GLU A 217 6.33 -4.53 14.55
C GLU A 217 5.32 -5.23 13.66
N PHE A 218 5.58 -5.32 12.36
CA PHE A 218 4.67 -6.06 11.48
C PHE A 218 4.62 -7.55 11.85
N LYS A 219 5.78 -8.17 12.10
CA LYS A 219 5.85 -9.56 12.56
C LYS A 219 5.15 -9.77 13.91
N LYS A 220 5.31 -8.82 14.85
CA LYS A 220 4.63 -8.84 16.15
C LYS A 220 3.11 -8.74 15.96
N LEU A 221 2.63 -7.82 15.11
CA LEU A 221 1.19 -7.69 14.81
C LEU A 221 0.62 -8.98 14.22
N VAL A 222 1.34 -9.61 13.29
CA VAL A 222 0.93 -10.90 12.70
C VAL A 222 0.82 -11.99 13.76
N SER A 223 1.81 -12.10 14.66
CA SER A 223 1.76 -13.05 15.78
C SER A 223 0.57 -12.78 16.69
N MET A 224 0.38 -11.52 17.11
CA MET A 224 -0.72 -11.15 18.01
C MET A 224 -2.10 -11.39 17.37
N ALA A 225 -2.24 -11.12 16.07
CA ALA A 225 -3.47 -11.38 15.33
C ALA A 225 -3.79 -12.88 15.31
N LYS A 226 -2.77 -13.73 15.08
CA LYS A 226 -2.91 -15.18 15.14
C LYS A 226 -3.32 -15.65 16.54
N ASP A 227 -2.64 -15.19 17.59
CA ASP A 227 -2.92 -15.57 18.97
C ASP A 227 -4.33 -15.13 19.42
N ALA A 228 -4.78 -13.97 18.94
CA ALA A 228 -6.12 -13.43 19.21
C ALA A 228 -7.22 -13.98 18.27
N SER A 229 -6.90 -14.90 17.35
CA SER A 229 -7.80 -15.42 16.31
C SER A 229 -8.46 -14.32 15.45
N ILE A 230 -7.71 -13.28 15.13
CA ILE A 230 -8.12 -12.17 14.26
C ILE A 230 -7.68 -12.47 12.83
N SER A 231 -8.63 -12.44 11.89
CA SER A 231 -8.34 -12.72 10.48
C SER A 231 -7.79 -11.51 9.75
N TRP A 232 -6.91 -11.78 8.77
CA TRP A 232 -6.57 -10.85 7.71
C TRP A 232 -7.54 -11.06 6.55
N LYS A 233 -8.12 -9.98 6.03
CA LYS A 233 -9.14 -10.08 4.98
C LYS A 233 -8.97 -9.00 3.91
N LEU A 234 -9.52 -9.28 2.74
CA LEU A 234 -9.69 -8.30 1.67
C LEU A 234 -10.94 -7.44 1.91
N ILE A 235 -10.98 -6.27 1.29
CA ILE A 235 -12.20 -5.47 1.17
C ILE A 235 -13.03 -6.08 0.04
N SER A 236 -14.26 -6.49 0.35
CA SER A 236 -15.20 -7.13 -0.57
C SER A 236 -16.21 -6.13 -1.12
#